data_AF-A0A084ARZ6-F1
#
_entry.id   AF-A0A084ARZ6-F1
#
_cell.length_a   1.000
_cell.length_b   1.000
_cell.length_c   1.000
_cell.angle_alpha   90.00
_cell.angle_beta   90.00
_cell.angle_gamma   90.00
#
_symmetry.space_group_name_H-M   'P 1'
#
loop_
_entity.id
_entity.type
_entity.pdbx_description
1 polymer ?
#
loop_
_entity_poly.entity_id
_entity_poly.type
_entity_poly.pdbx_seq_one_letter_code
_entity_poly.pdbx_strand_id
1 'polypeptide(L)'
;MSRSWHFDIDRYLNRLVPPPPWHHVPYPVARWFGYRKKPLDDIGNLRPILWAPVGIFCSLAIIEAVSMHIPAFQDRRAPIIVGSFGAAAVLEFYAIESPLAQPRNAFFGQMVAVLVGVGISRLFQLSNDFDSIRWAGGALACALATGLMALTKTVHPPAGATALMAVVDPNVSDLGWFLFPVMMLGVALMLALALIVNNVDRRFPVYWWTPEHLGRGHTKGPMVLHQSKEHGASRDDVADESGSEARLDLEAGRRTHSTAGSEKKAAEIVIRHGRVIVPDHVYLTQEEQQLLETMSERL
;
A
#
# COMPACT_ATOMS: atom_id res chain seq x y z
N MET A 1 -9.74 -22.19 25.38
CA MET A 1 -9.42 -20.75 25.29
C MET A 1 -7.96 -20.59 24.89
N SER A 2 -7.65 -20.41 23.59
CA SER A 2 -6.28 -20.10 23.17
C SER A 2 -6.01 -18.62 23.45
N ARG A 3 -5.04 -18.32 24.31
CA ARG A 3 -4.59 -16.95 24.58
C ARG A 3 -3.83 -16.47 23.34
N SER A 4 -4.40 -15.56 22.55
CA SER A 4 -3.70 -14.97 21.41
C SER A 4 -2.60 -14.03 21.94
N TRP A 5 -1.34 -14.32 21.58
CA TRP A 5 -0.22 -13.45 21.90
C TRP A 5 -0.16 -12.36 20.81
N HIS A 6 -0.62 -11.16 21.13
CA HIS A 6 -0.51 -9.99 20.27
C HIS A 6 0.55 -9.03 20.81
N PHE A 7 1.63 -8.89 20.06
CA PHE A 7 2.63 -7.85 20.28
C PHE A 7 2.39 -6.71 19.31
N ASP A 8 2.27 -5.50 19.85
CA ASP A 8 2.08 -4.28 19.08
C ASP A 8 3.06 -3.21 19.55
N ILE A 9 4.08 -2.94 18.72
CA ILE A 9 5.10 -1.93 19.00
C ILE A 9 4.54 -0.50 18.95
N ASP A 10 3.47 -0.26 18.18
CA ASP A 10 2.89 1.07 18.00
C ASP A 10 2.25 1.57 19.29
N ARG A 11 1.82 0.67 20.18
CA ARG A 11 1.32 1.02 21.52
C ARG A 11 2.35 1.82 22.34
N TYR A 12 3.63 1.58 22.10
CA TYR A 12 4.73 2.27 22.77
C TYR A 12 5.24 3.45 21.95
N LEU A 13 5.43 3.26 20.64
CA LEU A 13 5.97 4.29 19.74
C LEU A 13 5.00 5.46 19.54
N ASN A 14 3.70 5.20 19.33
CA ASN A 14 2.71 6.26 19.07
C ASN A 14 2.58 7.25 20.24
N ARG A 15 2.95 6.86 21.46
CA ARG A 15 2.97 7.76 22.62
C ARG A 15 4.09 8.80 22.54
N LEU A 16 5.16 8.49 21.83
CA LEU A 16 6.34 9.35 21.68
C LEU A 16 6.27 10.22 20.42
N VAL A 17 5.49 9.81 19.42
CA VAL A 17 5.39 10.51 18.14
C VAL A 17 4.42 11.69 18.25
N PRO A 18 4.88 12.94 18.01
CA PRO A 18 4.00 14.09 18.04
C PRO A 18 3.01 14.04 16.86
N PRO A 19 1.81 14.63 17.02
CA PRO A 19 0.89 14.79 15.90
C PRO A 19 1.53 15.64 14.81
N PRO A 20 1.19 15.41 13.53
CA PRO A 20 1.82 16.10 12.42
C PRO A 20 1.57 17.63 12.48
N PRO A 21 2.60 18.48 12.24
CA PRO A 21 2.54 19.91 12.48
C PRO A 21 1.84 20.70 11.35
N TRP A 22 0.71 20.19 10.83
CA TRP A 22 0.01 20.81 9.68
C TRP A 22 -0.46 22.24 9.94
N HIS A 23 -0.57 22.65 11.20
CA HIS A 23 -0.94 24.00 11.60
C HIS A 23 0.20 25.02 11.44
N HIS A 24 1.47 24.57 11.39
CA HIS A 24 2.63 25.44 11.20
C HIS A 24 3.13 25.47 9.74
N VAL A 25 2.73 24.51 8.91
CA VAL A 25 3.22 24.39 7.54
C VAL A 25 2.25 25.08 6.57
N PRO A 26 2.71 26.00 5.70
CA PRO A 26 1.85 26.64 4.72
C PRO A 26 1.26 25.60 3.76
N TYR A 27 -0.01 25.77 3.38
CA TYR A 27 -0.76 24.79 2.60
C TYR A 27 -0.08 24.31 1.31
N PRO A 28 0.56 25.18 0.50
CA PRO A 28 1.25 24.73 -0.72
C PRO A 28 2.34 23.69 -0.44
N VAL A 29 3.03 23.81 0.69
CA VAL A 29 4.07 22.86 1.11
C VAL A 29 3.40 21.61 1.70
N ALA A 30 2.45 21.78 2.62
CA ALA A 30 1.75 20.67 3.26
C ALA A 30 1.08 19.71 2.27
N ARG A 31 0.60 20.23 1.12
CA ARG A 31 0.04 19.44 0.03
C ARG A 31 0.97 18.32 -0.43
N TRP A 32 2.27 18.60 -0.59
CA TRP A 32 3.26 17.63 -1.06
C TRP A 32 3.62 16.58 -0.01
N PHE A 33 3.27 16.82 1.26
CA PHE A 33 3.43 15.86 2.35
C PHE A 33 2.13 15.08 2.64
N GLY A 34 1.17 15.08 1.71
CA GLY A 34 -0.07 14.32 1.78
C GLY A 34 -1.23 15.01 2.52
N TYR A 35 -1.07 16.26 2.97
CA TYR A 35 -2.17 17.01 3.60
C TYR A 35 -3.15 17.56 2.56
N ARG A 36 -4.44 17.18 2.69
CA ARG A 36 -5.53 17.64 1.80
C ARG A 36 -6.67 18.23 2.63
N LYS A 37 -7.11 19.43 2.27
CA LYS A 37 -8.25 20.12 2.92
C LYS A 37 -9.60 19.50 2.56
N LYS A 38 -9.70 18.91 1.37
CA LYS A 38 -10.87 18.21 0.85
C LYS A 38 -10.47 16.77 0.53
N PRO A 39 -11.37 15.79 0.69
CA PRO A 39 -11.16 14.46 0.12
C PRO A 39 -10.97 14.60 -1.40
N LEU A 40 -10.14 13.73 -1.98
CA LEU A 40 -9.97 13.70 -3.43
C LEU A 40 -11.13 12.94 -4.06
N ASP A 41 -11.55 13.38 -5.24
CA ASP A 41 -12.51 12.67 -6.06
C ASP A 41 -11.89 11.36 -6.59
N ASP A 42 -12.72 10.37 -6.89
CA ASP A 42 -12.26 9.15 -7.55
C ASP A 42 -11.75 9.48 -8.96
N ILE A 43 -10.44 9.31 -9.14
CA ILE A 43 -9.74 9.60 -10.40
C ILE A 43 -9.85 8.44 -11.41
N GLY A 44 -10.52 7.36 -11.04
CA GLY A 44 -10.63 6.13 -11.83
C GLY A 44 -9.29 5.38 -11.95
N ASN A 45 -9.30 4.30 -12.72
CA ASN A 45 -8.13 3.43 -12.91
C ASN A 45 -7.17 3.89 -14.03
N LEU A 46 -7.67 4.56 -15.07
CA LEU A 46 -6.87 4.93 -16.24
C LEU A 46 -5.77 5.95 -15.91
N ARG A 47 -6.06 6.94 -15.06
CA ARG A 47 -5.07 7.96 -14.69
C ARG A 47 -3.89 7.35 -13.92
N PRO A 48 -4.09 6.54 -12.87
CA PRO A 48 -2.99 5.80 -12.24
C PRO A 48 -2.20 4.91 -13.20
N ILE A 49 -2.87 4.21 -14.13
CA ILE A 49 -2.22 3.34 -15.11
C ILE A 49 -1.30 4.13 -16.05
N LEU A 50 -1.70 5.34 -16.46
CA LEU A 50 -0.89 6.19 -17.34
C LEU A 50 0.23 6.93 -16.59
N TRP A 51 -0.03 7.37 -15.36
CA TRP A 51 0.94 8.14 -14.57
C TRP A 51 1.98 7.27 -13.87
N ALA A 52 1.64 6.04 -13.46
CA ALA A 52 2.57 5.19 -12.73
C ALA A 52 3.84 4.86 -13.53
N PRO A 53 3.79 4.49 -14.83
CA PRO A 53 4.99 4.25 -15.62
C PRO A 53 5.91 5.47 -15.70
N VAL A 54 5.35 6.68 -15.79
CA VAL A 54 6.12 7.93 -15.78
C VAL A 54 6.83 8.11 -14.44
N GLY A 55 6.11 7.91 -13.33
CA GLY A 55 6.69 7.99 -11.98
C GLY A 55 7.78 6.96 -11.74
N ILE A 56 7.54 5.70 -12.11
CA ILE A 56 8.51 4.60 -12.00
C ILE A 56 9.75 4.91 -12.83
N PHE A 57 9.59 5.27 -14.10
CA PHE A 57 10.70 5.59 -14.98
C PHE A 57 11.55 6.74 -14.44
N CYS A 58 10.93 7.87 -14.09
CA CYS A 58 11.64 9.02 -13.54
C CYS A 58 12.37 8.68 -12.23
N SER A 59 11.74 7.90 -11.35
CA SER A 59 12.34 7.48 -10.08
C SER A 59 13.56 6.61 -10.26
N LEU A 60 13.42 5.51 -11.02
CA LEU A 60 14.53 4.60 -11.26
C LEU A 60 15.66 5.31 -12.03
N ALA A 61 15.34 6.08 -13.08
CA ALA A 61 16.34 6.82 -13.84
C ALA A 61 17.11 7.82 -12.97
N ILE A 62 16.46 8.51 -12.04
CA ILE A 62 17.15 9.44 -11.12
C ILE A 62 18.04 8.68 -10.14
N ILE A 63 17.56 7.56 -9.57
CA ILE A 63 18.37 6.74 -8.66
C ILE A 63 19.60 6.20 -9.40
N GLU A 64 19.43 5.64 -10.59
CA GLU A 64 20.52 5.13 -11.43
C GLU A 64 21.49 6.24 -11.83
N ALA A 65 20.98 7.39 -12.28
CA ALA A 65 21.82 8.53 -12.66
C ALA A 65 22.63 9.05 -11.46
N VAL A 66 22.02 9.20 -10.30
CA VAL A 66 22.73 9.62 -9.08
C VAL A 66 23.77 8.58 -8.67
N SER A 67 23.41 7.30 -8.66
CA SER A 67 24.33 6.20 -8.33
C SER A 67 25.56 6.19 -9.26
N MET A 68 25.36 6.42 -10.56
CA MET A 68 26.47 6.48 -11.52
C MET A 68 27.38 7.69 -11.35
N HIS A 69 26.93 8.79 -10.74
CA HIS A 69 27.72 10.02 -10.63
C HIS A 69 28.36 10.23 -9.26
N ILE A 70 28.13 9.35 -8.28
CA ILE A 70 28.77 9.41 -6.97
C ILE A 70 30.12 8.68 -7.03
N PRO A 71 31.27 9.36 -6.89
CA PRO A 71 32.58 8.71 -6.97
C PRO A 71 32.76 7.60 -5.94
N ALA A 72 32.27 7.82 -4.72
CA ALA A 72 32.33 6.83 -3.64
C ALA A 72 31.60 5.50 -3.95
N PHE A 73 30.66 5.51 -4.91
CA PHE A 73 29.94 4.31 -5.37
C PHE A 73 30.73 3.63 -6.49
N GLN A 74 31.29 4.41 -7.42
CA GLN A 74 32.17 3.91 -8.48
C GLN A 74 33.42 3.22 -7.92
N ASP A 75 34.09 3.86 -6.96
CA ASP A 75 35.31 3.35 -6.33
C ASP A 75 35.11 1.98 -5.68
N ARG A 76 33.89 1.71 -5.22
CA ARG A 76 33.49 0.47 -4.55
C ARG A 76 32.72 -0.49 -5.47
N ARG A 77 32.62 -0.18 -6.76
CA ARG A 77 31.88 -0.95 -7.77
C ARG A 77 30.44 -1.27 -7.34
N ALA A 78 29.79 -0.31 -6.69
CA ALA A 78 28.38 -0.44 -6.32
C ALA A 78 27.53 -0.73 -7.56
N PRO A 79 26.55 -1.65 -7.47
CA PRO A 79 25.62 -1.86 -8.57
C PRO A 79 24.86 -0.56 -8.85
N ILE A 80 24.57 -0.31 -10.13
CA ILE A 80 23.84 0.89 -10.57
C ILE A 80 22.51 1.01 -9.82
N ILE A 81 21.83 -0.13 -9.64
CA ILE A 81 20.62 -0.25 -8.83
C ILE A 81 20.49 -1.68 -8.30
N VAL A 82 19.91 -1.81 -7.10
CA VAL A 82 19.51 -3.11 -6.54
C VAL A 82 18.11 -3.45 -7.05
N GLY A 83 17.91 -4.67 -7.57
CA GLY A 83 16.66 -5.07 -8.22
C GLY A 83 15.39 -4.90 -7.36
N SER A 84 15.52 -4.86 -6.03
CA SER A 84 14.42 -4.56 -5.12
C SER A 84 13.76 -3.20 -5.37
N PHE A 85 14.50 -2.19 -5.86
CA PHE A 85 13.92 -0.89 -6.19
C PHE A 85 12.89 -0.96 -7.30
N GLY A 86 12.95 -1.93 -8.20
CA GLY A 86 11.90 -2.14 -9.21
C GLY A 86 10.55 -2.47 -8.56
N ALA A 87 10.53 -3.36 -7.57
CA ALA A 87 9.32 -3.69 -6.82
C ALA A 87 8.87 -2.53 -5.92
N ALA A 88 9.81 -1.80 -5.31
CA ALA A 88 9.50 -0.60 -4.53
C ALA A 88 8.83 0.48 -5.39
N ALA A 89 9.29 0.69 -6.62
CA ALA A 89 8.70 1.66 -7.53
C ALA A 89 7.24 1.32 -7.88
N VAL A 90 6.91 0.05 -8.12
CA VAL A 90 5.51 -0.34 -8.35
C VAL A 90 4.65 -0.02 -7.12
N LEU A 91 5.17 -0.30 -5.92
CA LEU A 91 4.45 -0.05 -4.68
C LEU A 91 4.24 1.44 -4.43
N GLU A 92 5.27 2.27 -4.67
CA GLU A 92 5.27 3.70 -4.36
C GLU A 92 4.64 4.58 -5.46
N PHE A 93 4.49 4.13 -6.70
CA PHE A 93 3.90 4.93 -7.78
C PHE A 93 2.56 4.38 -8.29
N TYR A 94 2.34 3.07 -8.25
CA TYR A 94 1.06 2.48 -8.65
C TYR A 94 0.15 2.26 -7.43
N ALA A 95 0.61 1.45 -6.47
CA ALA A 95 -0.15 1.00 -5.30
C ALA A 95 -0.01 1.92 -4.07
N ILE A 96 -0.07 3.24 -4.28
CA ILE A 96 0.28 4.26 -3.26
C ILE A 96 -0.62 4.25 -2.01
N GLU A 97 -1.81 3.69 -2.13
CA GLU A 97 -2.79 3.55 -1.05
C GLU A 97 -2.50 2.34 -0.15
N SER A 98 -1.61 1.45 -0.61
CA SER A 98 -1.18 0.30 0.16
C SER A 98 -0.50 0.76 1.45
N PRO A 99 -0.85 0.16 2.61
CA PRO A 99 -0.13 0.36 3.86
C PRO A 99 1.37 0.06 3.72
N LEU A 100 1.74 -0.85 2.81
CA LEU A 100 3.12 -1.27 2.56
C LEU A 100 3.94 -0.23 1.78
N ALA A 101 3.27 0.69 1.07
CA ALA A 101 3.88 1.78 0.30
C ALA A 101 4.23 3.01 1.17
N GLN A 102 3.76 3.05 2.42
CA GLN A 102 3.88 4.27 3.23
C GLN A 102 5.33 4.53 3.66
N PRO A 103 5.74 5.80 3.84
CA PRO A 103 7.14 6.19 4.05
C PRO A 103 7.83 5.48 5.21
N ARG A 104 7.12 5.24 6.32
CA ARG A 104 7.64 4.48 7.47
C ARG A 104 8.11 3.08 7.03
N ASN A 105 7.31 2.38 6.24
CA ASN A 105 7.63 1.02 5.82
C ASN A 105 8.78 1.03 4.81
N ALA A 106 8.74 1.90 3.81
CA ALA A 106 9.81 2.03 2.81
C ALA A 106 11.17 2.33 3.48
N PHE A 107 11.23 3.33 4.37
CA PHE A 107 12.47 3.75 5.02
C PHE A 107 12.99 2.74 6.05
N PHE A 108 12.18 2.44 7.07
CA PHE A 108 12.64 1.57 8.17
C PHE A 108 12.71 0.10 7.76
N GLY A 109 11.85 -0.34 6.84
CA GLY A 109 11.92 -1.69 6.29
C GLY A 109 13.24 -1.91 5.55
N GLN A 110 13.66 -0.97 4.71
CA GLN A 110 14.95 -1.04 4.03
C GLN A 110 16.13 -0.94 5.00
N MET A 111 16.04 -0.09 6.02
CA MET A 111 17.06 -0.01 7.06
C MET A 111 17.25 -1.36 7.77
N VAL A 112 16.15 -2.01 8.18
CA VAL A 112 16.17 -3.35 8.79
C VAL A 112 16.76 -4.38 7.83
N ALA A 113 16.33 -4.38 6.57
CA ALA A 113 16.80 -5.34 5.59
C ALA A 113 18.31 -5.26 5.32
N VAL A 114 18.87 -4.05 5.20
CA VAL A 114 20.31 -3.90 4.99
C VAL A 114 21.10 -4.34 6.22
N LEU A 115 20.66 -3.96 7.42
CA LEU A 115 21.34 -4.36 8.65
C LEU A 115 21.36 -5.88 8.84
N VAL A 116 20.21 -6.54 8.62
CA VAL A 116 20.09 -8.00 8.73
C VAL A 116 20.82 -8.69 7.58
N GLY A 117 20.60 -8.26 6.34
CA GLY A 117 21.20 -8.87 5.14
C GLY A 117 22.73 -8.81 5.16
N VAL A 118 23.31 -7.64 5.43
CA VAL A 118 24.76 -7.48 5.55
C VAL A 118 25.29 -8.24 6.77
N GLY A 119 24.58 -8.20 7.90
CA GLY A 119 24.95 -8.95 9.10
C GLY A 119 25.05 -10.46 8.86
N ILE A 120 24.05 -11.05 8.21
CA ILE A 120 24.04 -12.46 7.82
C ILE A 120 25.12 -12.76 6.79
N SER A 121 25.28 -11.91 5.77
CA SER A 121 26.34 -12.03 4.76
C SER A 121 27.73 -12.10 5.39
N ARG A 122 28.05 -11.16 6.29
CA ARG A 122 29.33 -11.14 7.03
C ARG A 122 29.51 -12.33 7.97
N LEU A 123 28.46 -12.77 8.64
CA LEU A 123 28.51 -13.94 9.52
C LEU A 123 28.82 -15.22 8.71
N PHE A 124 28.18 -15.39 7.55
CA PHE A 124 28.35 -16.57 6.71
C PHE A 124 29.72 -16.58 6.01
N GLN A 125 30.27 -15.41 5.67
CA GLN A 125 31.62 -15.25 5.12
C GLN A 125 32.74 -15.67 6.08
N LEU A 126 32.46 -15.87 7.39
CA LEU A 126 33.44 -16.43 8.34
C LEU A 126 33.65 -17.94 8.14
N SER A 127 32.75 -18.62 7.44
CA SER A 127 32.90 -20.04 7.10
C SER A 127 33.72 -20.21 5.82
N ASN A 128 34.64 -21.17 5.82
CA ASN A 128 35.41 -21.54 4.62
C ASN A 128 34.52 -22.08 3.48
N ASP A 129 33.34 -22.60 3.83
CA ASP A 129 32.39 -23.21 2.88
C ASP A 129 31.28 -22.23 2.45
N PHE A 130 31.49 -20.92 2.60
CA PHE A 130 30.50 -19.86 2.35
C PHE A 130 29.71 -20.05 1.04
N ASP A 131 30.41 -20.33 -0.06
CA ASP A 131 29.77 -20.48 -1.38
C ASP A 131 28.78 -21.64 -1.43
N SER A 132 29.06 -22.73 -0.72
CA SER A 132 28.16 -23.89 -0.67
C SER A 132 26.88 -23.64 0.15
N ILE A 133 26.95 -22.75 1.14
CA ILE A 133 25.85 -22.43 2.06
C ILE A 133 25.15 -21.10 1.73
N ARG A 134 25.58 -20.41 0.67
CA ARG A 134 25.08 -19.08 0.30
C ARG A 134 23.57 -19.04 0.07
N TRP A 135 23.01 -20.09 -0.55
CA TRP A 135 21.57 -20.22 -0.79
C TRP A 135 20.77 -20.21 0.52
N ALA A 136 21.27 -20.87 1.56
CA ALA A 136 20.64 -20.90 2.88
C ALA A 136 20.78 -19.55 3.59
N GLY A 137 21.93 -18.89 3.45
CA GLY A 137 22.16 -17.54 3.99
C GLY A 137 21.18 -16.51 3.42
N GLY A 138 20.92 -16.54 2.10
CA GLY A 138 19.95 -15.66 1.46
C GLY A 138 18.52 -15.88 1.97
N ALA A 139 18.09 -17.14 2.07
CA ALA A 139 16.79 -17.49 2.63
C ALA A 139 16.66 -17.04 4.09
N LEU A 140 17.70 -17.26 4.91
CA LEU A 140 17.75 -16.85 6.30
C LEU A 140 17.68 -15.33 6.47
N ALA A 141 18.43 -14.57 5.66
CA ALA A 141 18.42 -13.11 5.68
C ALA A 141 17.04 -12.55 5.37
N CYS A 142 16.39 -13.06 4.31
CA CYS A 142 15.03 -12.65 3.95
C CYS A 142 14.02 -12.96 5.07
N ALA A 143 14.08 -14.18 5.63
CA ALA A 143 13.16 -14.60 6.69
C ALA A 143 13.32 -13.76 7.97
N LEU A 144 14.56 -13.56 8.44
CA LEU A 144 14.84 -12.77 9.63
C LEU A 144 14.50 -11.29 9.44
N ALA A 145 14.84 -10.70 8.29
CA ALA A 145 14.50 -9.31 7.98
C ALA A 145 12.97 -9.13 7.96
N THR A 146 12.24 -10.08 7.35
CA THR A 146 10.78 -10.05 7.32
C THR A 146 10.17 -10.18 8.72
N GLY A 147 10.67 -11.11 9.54
CA GLY A 147 10.23 -11.26 10.92
C GLY A 147 10.46 -10.00 11.75
N LEU A 148 11.61 -9.35 11.59
CA LEU A 148 11.94 -8.11 12.31
C LEU A 148 11.12 -6.91 11.81
N MET A 149 10.88 -6.82 10.50
CA MET A 149 9.96 -5.84 9.93
C MET A 149 8.52 -6.05 10.43
N ALA A 150 8.06 -7.30 10.55
CA ALA A 150 6.75 -7.62 11.12
C ALA A 150 6.67 -7.19 12.59
N LEU A 151 7.71 -7.47 13.38
CA LEU A 151 7.79 -7.06 14.79
C LEU A 151 7.76 -5.53 14.96
N THR A 152 8.41 -4.80 14.05
CA THR A 152 8.50 -3.34 14.07
C THR A 152 7.36 -2.63 13.33
N LYS A 153 6.42 -3.39 12.73
CA LYS A 153 5.36 -2.89 11.85
C LYS A 153 5.89 -2.01 10.71
N THR A 154 6.99 -2.44 10.09
CA THR A 154 7.66 -1.73 8.97
C THR A 154 7.76 -2.60 7.72
N VAL A 155 6.87 -3.60 7.57
CA VAL A 155 6.90 -4.56 6.46
C VAL A 155 6.88 -3.82 5.12
N HIS A 156 7.98 -3.99 4.39
CA HIS A 156 8.16 -3.49 3.03
C HIS A 156 8.72 -4.65 2.20
N PRO A 157 7.89 -5.37 1.42
CA PRO A 157 8.33 -6.56 0.68
C PRO A 157 9.60 -6.37 -0.19
N PRO A 158 9.82 -5.22 -0.86
CA PRO A 158 11.07 -4.95 -1.57
C PRO A 158 12.32 -5.00 -0.67
N ALA A 159 12.19 -4.66 0.62
CA ALA A 159 13.29 -4.76 1.57
C ALA A 159 13.66 -6.24 1.84
N GLY A 160 12.69 -7.16 1.84
CA GLY A 160 12.97 -8.60 1.95
C GLY A 160 13.88 -9.10 0.82
N ALA A 161 13.61 -8.67 -0.42
CA ALA A 161 14.47 -8.94 -1.57
C ALA A 161 15.87 -8.30 -1.42
N THR A 162 15.96 -7.10 -0.84
CA THR A 162 17.25 -6.45 -0.54
C THR A 162 18.08 -7.28 0.45
N ALA A 163 17.47 -7.77 1.53
CA ALA A 163 18.15 -8.61 2.51
C ALA A 163 18.67 -9.92 1.88
N LEU A 164 17.90 -10.53 0.99
CA LEU A 164 18.30 -11.70 0.22
C LEU A 164 19.49 -11.40 -0.70
N MET A 165 19.40 -10.32 -1.49
CA MET A 165 20.44 -9.94 -2.45
C MET A 165 21.77 -9.57 -1.77
N ALA A 166 21.72 -8.98 -0.58
CA ALA A 166 22.91 -8.70 0.23
C ALA A 166 23.76 -9.94 0.58
N VAL A 167 23.20 -11.14 0.46
CA VAL A 167 23.90 -12.42 0.67
C VAL A 167 24.16 -13.16 -0.64
N VAL A 168 23.17 -13.19 -1.54
CA VAL A 168 23.23 -14.05 -2.73
C VAL A 168 24.06 -13.45 -3.86
N ASP A 169 23.90 -12.15 -4.11
CA ASP A 169 24.59 -11.46 -5.22
C ASP A 169 25.99 -11.02 -4.79
N PRO A 170 27.07 -11.57 -5.39
CA PRO A 170 28.45 -11.16 -5.08
C PRO A 170 28.66 -9.64 -5.15
N ASN A 171 28.09 -8.98 -6.16
CA ASN A 171 28.29 -7.54 -6.37
C ASN A 171 27.67 -6.73 -5.24
N VAL A 172 26.58 -7.21 -4.64
CA VAL A 172 25.92 -6.57 -3.51
C VAL A 172 26.59 -6.97 -2.19
N SER A 173 26.98 -8.23 -2.03
CA SER A 173 27.62 -8.72 -0.80
C SER A 173 29.00 -8.09 -0.56
N ASP A 174 29.74 -7.81 -1.63
CA ASP A 174 31.09 -7.24 -1.57
C ASP A 174 31.09 -5.80 -1.03
N LEU A 175 30.00 -5.06 -1.23
CA LEU A 175 29.81 -3.73 -0.62
C LEU A 175 29.77 -3.80 0.91
N GLY A 176 29.28 -4.92 1.47
CA GLY A 176 29.05 -5.08 2.90
C GLY A 176 28.31 -3.90 3.51
N TRP A 177 28.88 -3.30 4.56
CA TRP A 177 28.24 -2.19 5.28
C TRP A 177 28.08 -0.92 4.43
N PHE A 178 28.83 -0.79 3.32
CA PHE A 178 28.62 0.31 2.39
C PHE A 178 27.28 0.23 1.64
N LEU A 179 26.61 -0.93 1.67
CA LEU A 179 25.25 -1.06 1.17
C LEU A 179 24.26 -0.16 1.92
N PHE A 180 24.51 0.14 3.20
CA PHE A 180 23.62 0.98 4.02
C PHE A 180 23.44 2.39 3.43
N PRO A 181 24.49 3.21 3.23
CA PRO A 181 24.32 4.53 2.63
C PRO A 181 23.78 4.47 1.19
N VAL A 182 24.13 3.44 0.41
CA VAL A 182 23.61 3.25 -0.97
C VAL A 182 22.09 3.08 -0.94
N MET A 183 21.59 2.15 -0.14
CA MET A 183 20.16 1.88 -0.06
C MET A 183 19.38 3.03 0.58
N MET A 184 19.91 3.66 1.63
CA MET A 184 19.24 4.79 2.29
C MET A 184 19.14 6.01 1.37
N LEU A 185 20.16 6.26 0.55
CA LEU A 185 20.10 7.30 -0.47
C LEU A 185 19.03 6.97 -1.53
N GLY A 186 19.02 5.74 -2.05
CA GLY A 186 18.03 5.31 -3.05
C GLY A 186 16.59 5.44 -2.55
N VAL A 187 16.33 5.03 -1.30
CA VAL A 187 15.00 5.17 -0.67
C VAL A 187 14.63 6.64 -0.46
N ALA A 188 15.57 7.48 -0.03
CA ALA A 188 15.33 8.91 0.14
C ALA A 188 14.97 9.59 -1.20
N LEU A 189 15.68 9.25 -2.29
CA LEU A 189 15.39 9.75 -3.63
C LEU A 189 14.03 9.25 -4.14
N MET A 190 13.74 7.96 -3.95
CA MET A 190 12.46 7.36 -4.36
C MET A 190 11.29 8.03 -3.63
N LEU A 191 11.38 8.16 -2.30
CA LEU A 191 10.35 8.82 -1.51
C LEU A 191 10.19 10.31 -1.89
N ALA A 192 11.28 11.03 -2.14
CA ALA A 192 11.20 12.41 -2.60
C ALA A 192 10.43 12.53 -3.92
N LEU A 193 10.70 11.64 -4.88
CA LEU A 193 9.99 11.61 -6.16
C LEU A 193 8.55 11.12 -6.02
N ALA A 194 8.29 10.15 -5.15
CA ALA A 194 6.93 9.71 -4.82
C ALA A 194 6.10 10.85 -4.22
N LEU A 195 6.68 11.67 -3.34
CA LEU A 195 6.02 12.87 -2.80
C LEU A 195 5.70 13.90 -3.89
N ILE A 196 6.58 14.05 -4.89
CA ILE A 196 6.34 14.98 -6.00
C ILE A 196 5.29 14.39 -6.95
N VAL A 197 5.61 13.29 -7.63
CA VAL A 197 4.78 12.75 -8.72
C VAL A 197 3.39 12.37 -8.24
N ASN A 198 3.27 11.69 -7.09
CA ASN A 198 1.98 11.22 -6.63
C ASN A 198 1.08 12.35 -6.11
N ASN A 199 1.62 13.49 -5.64
CA ASN A 199 0.79 14.59 -5.15
C ASN A 199 0.31 15.57 -6.23
N VAL A 200 0.67 15.33 -7.50
CA VAL A 200 0.11 16.06 -8.64
C VAL A 200 -1.41 15.80 -8.69
N ASP A 201 -1.79 14.55 -8.91
CA ASP A 201 -3.19 14.13 -9.09
C ASP A 201 -3.73 13.22 -7.97
N ARG A 202 -2.87 12.69 -7.08
CA ARG A 202 -3.25 11.76 -6.01
C ARG A 202 -2.82 12.28 -4.63
N ARG A 203 -2.97 11.48 -3.59
CA ARG A 203 -2.53 11.80 -2.22
C ARG A 203 -1.51 10.77 -1.77
N PHE A 204 -0.28 11.22 -1.53
CA PHE A 204 0.77 10.40 -0.93
C PHE A 204 1.59 11.24 0.08
N PRO A 205 2.00 10.69 1.22
CA PRO A 205 1.49 9.45 1.79
C PRO A 205 0.05 9.59 2.29
N VAL A 206 -0.58 8.45 2.54
CA VAL A 206 -1.86 8.39 3.27
C VAL A 206 -1.62 8.73 4.75
N TYR A 207 -0.53 8.19 5.31
CA TYR A 207 -0.05 8.51 6.65
C TYR A 207 1.48 8.38 6.72
N TRP A 208 2.11 9.14 7.61
CA TRP A 208 3.58 9.14 7.76
C TRP A 208 4.08 8.04 8.70
N TRP A 209 3.38 7.83 9.83
CA TRP A 209 3.87 6.95 10.91
C TRP A 209 2.91 5.82 11.25
N THR A 210 1.63 6.14 11.45
CA THR A 210 0.61 5.16 11.78
C THR A 210 -0.71 5.60 11.15
N PRO A 211 -1.57 4.66 10.71
CA PRO A 211 -2.93 4.99 10.30
C PRO A 211 -3.81 5.39 11.50
N GLU A 212 -3.38 5.09 12.73
CA GLU A 212 -4.12 5.44 13.95
C GLU A 212 -4.11 6.95 14.21
N HIS A 213 -5.21 7.47 14.76
CA HIS A 213 -5.24 8.87 15.19
C HIS A 213 -4.38 9.06 16.44
N LEU A 214 -3.28 9.81 16.29
CA LEU A 214 -2.35 10.19 17.38
C LEU A 214 -2.95 11.20 18.39
N GLY A 215 -4.28 11.34 18.44
CA GLY A 215 -4.98 12.20 19.39
C GLY A 215 -5.03 11.57 20.78
N ARG A 216 -4.89 12.38 21.84
CA ARG A 216 -5.14 11.95 23.22
C ARG A 216 -6.63 11.63 23.41
N GLY A 217 -7.02 10.39 23.10
CA GLY A 217 -8.40 9.93 23.24
C GLY A 217 -8.55 8.57 22.58
N HIS A 218 -8.46 7.52 23.39
CA HIS A 218 -8.62 6.14 22.98
C HIS A 218 -10.08 5.91 22.55
N THR A 219 -10.35 5.71 21.25
CA THR A 219 -11.58 5.07 20.80
C THR A 219 -11.23 3.97 19.81
N LYS A 220 -11.55 2.74 20.21
CA LYS A 220 -11.31 1.50 19.47
C LYS A 220 -12.07 1.50 18.14
N GLY A 221 -11.37 1.15 17.07
CA GLY A 221 -11.96 0.73 15.80
C GLY A 221 -10.89 0.67 14.71
N PRO A 222 -10.59 -0.50 14.12
CA PRO A 222 -9.72 -0.56 12.95
C PRO A 222 -10.44 0.11 11.78
N MET A 223 -9.80 1.11 11.19
CA MET A 223 -10.23 1.72 9.93
C MET A 223 -10.05 0.69 8.83
N VAL A 224 -11.15 0.15 8.32
CA VAL A 224 -11.15 -0.80 7.21
C VAL A 224 -10.69 -0.06 5.96
N LEU A 225 -9.49 -0.38 5.48
CA LEU A 225 -8.98 0.09 4.21
C LEU A 225 -9.87 -0.51 3.11
N HIS A 226 -10.51 0.33 2.30
CA HIS A 226 -11.34 -0.12 1.20
C HIS A 226 -10.42 -0.78 0.15
N GLN A 227 -10.32 -2.11 0.19
CA GLN A 227 -9.58 -2.87 -0.81
C GLN A 227 -10.42 -2.83 -2.09
N SER A 228 -9.92 -2.13 -3.11
CA SER A 228 -10.50 -2.12 -4.45
C SER A 228 -10.51 -3.56 -4.98
N LYS A 229 -11.70 -4.09 -5.28
CA LYS A 229 -11.87 -5.45 -5.82
C LYS A 229 -11.10 -5.60 -7.13
N GLU A 230 -10.13 -6.51 -7.16
CA GLU A 230 -9.53 -7.04 -8.37
C GLU A 230 -10.61 -7.74 -9.21
N HIS A 231 -10.69 -7.34 -10.49
CA HIS A 231 -11.39 -8.11 -11.51
C HIS A 231 -10.51 -9.31 -11.90
N GLY A 232 -10.85 -10.49 -11.40
CA GLY A 232 -10.36 -11.77 -11.89
C GLY A 232 -11.36 -12.37 -12.87
N ALA A 233 -10.95 -12.50 -14.14
CA ALA A 233 -11.62 -13.28 -15.15
C ALA A 233 -11.22 -14.77 -15.08
N SER A 234 -12.05 -15.62 -15.71
CA SER A 234 -11.96 -17.09 -15.94
C SER A 234 -12.85 -17.89 -14.97
N ARG A 235 -13.73 -18.80 -15.41
CA ARG A 235 -13.65 -19.70 -16.57
C ARG A 235 -15.01 -20.40 -16.80
N ASP A 236 -15.27 -20.73 -18.07
CA ASP A 236 -16.04 -21.85 -18.67
C ASP A 236 -17.37 -22.31 -18.04
N ASP A 237 -18.46 -22.23 -18.82
CA ASP A 237 -19.32 -23.39 -19.12
C ASP A 237 -20.21 -23.15 -20.36
N VAL A 238 -20.44 -24.25 -21.09
CA VAL A 238 -20.99 -24.40 -22.43
C VAL A 238 -22.46 -24.86 -22.38
N ALA A 239 -23.18 -24.65 -23.50
CA ALA A 239 -24.47 -25.23 -23.95
C ALA A 239 -25.70 -24.33 -23.74
N ASP A 240 -26.26 -23.70 -24.78
CA ASP A 240 -27.10 -24.23 -25.87
C ASP A 240 -28.57 -24.31 -25.46
N GLU A 241 -29.42 -23.47 -26.07
CA GLU A 241 -30.72 -23.82 -26.65
C GLU A 241 -31.47 -22.58 -27.18
N SER A 242 -31.58 -22.49 -28.51
CA SER A 242 -32.82 -22.29 -29.28
C SER A 242 -34.01 -21.53 -28.65
N GLY A 243 -34.53 -20.49 -29.36
CA GLY A 243 -35.96 -20.17 -29.26
C GLY A 243 -36.43 -18.79 -29.72
N SER A 244 -36.69 -18.66 -31.04
CA SER A 244 -37.86 -18.05 -31.69
C SER A 244 -38.44 -16.68 -31.25
N GLU A 245 -38.50 -15.77 -32.24
CA GLU A 245 -39.66 -14.91 -32.61
C GLU A 245 -40.20 -13.88 -31.58
N ALA A 246 -40.86 -12.78 -31.92
CA ALA A 246 -41.03 -11.90 -33.08
C ALA A 246 -42.03 -10.82 -32.59
N ARG A 247 -42.05 -9.64 -33.25
CA ARG A 247 -43.11 -8.60 -33.24
C ARG A 247 -43.10 -7.66 -32.01
N LEU A 248 -42.84 -6.36 -32.18
CA LEU A 248 -43.57 -5.29 -32.91
C LEU A 248 -44.78 -4.73 -32.14
N ASP A 249 -44.86 -3.40 -32.23
CA ASP A 249 -46.00 -2.52 -31.95
C ASP A 249 -46.19 -2.09 -30.48
N LEU A 250 -46.58 -0.88 -30.11
CA LEU A 250 -46.64 0.50 -30.67
C LEU A 250 -47.30 1.33 -29.54
N GLU A 251 -47.35 2.66 -29.69
CA GLU A 251 -48.26 3.59 -28.99
C GLU A 251 -47.94 4.07 -27.55
N ALA A 252 -47.25 5.21 -27.54
CA ALA A 252 -47.71 6.51 -27.03
C ALA A 252 -48.82 6.56 -25.95
N GLY A 253 -48.46 7.14 -24.81
CA GLY A 253 -49.38 7.64 -23.79
C GLY A 253 -48.86 8.93 -23.15
N ARG A 254 -49.22 10.07 -23.75
CA ARG A 254 -48.96 11.43 -23.27
C ARG A 254 -49.87 11.73 -22.06
N ARG A 255 -49.34 12.26 -20.95
CA ARG A 255 -50.06 13.19 -20.05
C ARG A 255 -49.12 13.91 -19.08
N THR A 256 -49.45 15.18 -18.88
CA THR A 256 -48.75 16.29 -18.22
C THR A 256 -49.20 16.49 -16.76
N HIS A 257 -48.49 17.39 -16.05
CA HIS A 257 -48.71 17.95 -14.70
C HIS A 257 -48.14 17.11 -13.54
N SER A 258 -47.50 17.65 -12.50
CA SER A 258 -47.37 19.01 -11.97
C SER A 258 -46.20 19.01 -10.96
N THR A 259 -45.57 20.17 -10.81
CA THR A 259 -44.66 20.59 -9.73
C THR A 259 -45.09 20.18 -8.31
N ALA A 260 -44.14 19.66 -7.52
CA ALA A 260 -44.03 19.88 -6.08
C ALA A 260 -42.63 19.49 -5.60
N GLY A 261 -41.92 20.41 -4.94
CA GLY A 261 -40.65 20.12 -4.28
C GLY A 261 -40.84 19.15 -3.12
N SER A 262 -39.92 18.21 -2.98
CA SER A 262 -39.73 17.44 -1.75
C SER A 262 -38.25 17.11 -1.61
N GLU A 263 -37.68 17.52 -0.49
CA GLU A 263 -36.30 17.27 -0.09
C GLU A 263 -36.00 15.76 -0.19
N LYS A 264 -34.94 15.38 -0.91
CA LYS A 264 -34.43 14.00 -0.91
C LYS A 264 -33.88 13.67 0.48
N LYS A 265 -34.74 13.17 1.37
CA LYS A 265 -34.31 12.46 2.58
C LYS A 265 -33.44 11.28 2.14
N ALA A 266 -32.21 11.23 2.66
CA ALA A 266 -31.31 10.11 2.39
C ALA A 266 -31.96 8.80 2.86
N ALA A 267 -31.90 7.77 2.01
CA ALA A 267 -32.38 6.45 2.37
C ALA A 267 -31.46 5.86 3.46
N GLU A 268 -31.96 5.80 4.69
CA GLU A 268 -31.22 5.25 5.84
C GLU A 268 -31.76 3.85 6.17
N ILE A 269 -30.92 2.83 6.04
CA ILE A 269 -31.20 1.46 6.50
C ILE A 269 -30.70 1.34 7.93
N VAL A 270 -31.58 1.01 8.87
CA VAL A 270 -31.24 0.93 10.29
C VAL A 270 -31.18 -0.54 10.71
N ILE A 271 -30.00 -0.98 11.16
CA ILE A 271 -29.75 -2.35 11.65
C ILE A 271 -29.66 -2.30 13.19
N ARG A 272 -30.51 -3.07 13.86
CA ARG A 272 -30.48 -3.30 15.32
C ARG A 272 -30.37 -4.80 15.59
N HIS A 273 -29.99 -5.18 16.81
CA HIS A 273 -29.89 -6.60 17.18
C HIS A 273 -31.23 -7.31 16.93
N GLY A 274 -31.23 -8.29 16.02
CA GLY A 274 -32.40 -9.07 15.61
C GLY A 274 -33.46 -8.32 14.80
N ARG A 275 -33.17 -7.11 14.26
CA ARG A 275 -34.12 -6.37 13.44
C ARG A 275 -33.44 -5.46 12.41
N VAL A 276 -33.81 -5.61 11.14
CA VAL A 276 -33.45 -4.70 10.04
C VAL A 276 -34.67 -3.86 9.67
N ILE A 277 -34.51 -2.53 9.58
CA ILE A 277 -35.55 -1.61 9.11
C ILE A 277 -35.11 -1.04 7.77
N VAL A 278 -35.83 -1.40 6.71
CA VAL A 278 -35.58 -0.95 5.32
C VAL A 278 -36.68 0.01 4.91
N PRO A 279 -36.38 1.23 4.41
CA PRO A 279 -37.39 2.17 3.94
C PRO A 279 -38.14 1.65 2.71
N ASP A 280 -39.43 2.00 2.57
CA ASP A 280 -40.33 1.49 1.53
C ASP A 280 -39.92 1.79 0.07
N HIS A 281 -38.93 2.69 -0.12
CA HIS A 281 -38.42 3.11 -1.43
C HIS A 281 -37.04 2.52 -1.76
N VAL A 282 -36.53 1.60 -0.93
CA VAL A 282 -35.28 0.87 -1.16
C VAL A 282 -35.62 -0.57 -1.51
N TYR A 283 -35.30 -0.96 -2.74
CA TYR A 283 -35.42 -2.34 -3.18
C TYR A 283 -34.11 -3.07 -2.91
N LEU A 284 -34.16 -4.11 -2.09
CA LEU A 284 -33.03 -4.99 -1.82
C LEU A 284 -33.25 -6.32 -2.53
N THR A 285 -32.16 -6.87 -3.05
CA THR A 285 -32.14 -8.26 -3.53
C THR A 285 -32.23 -9.23 -2.34
N GLN A 286 -32.60 -10.49 -2.59
CA GLN A 286 -32.69 -11.50 -1.53
C GLN A 286 -31.33 -11.72 -0.82
N GLU A 287 -30.23 -11.66 -1.57
CA GLU A 287 -28.88 -11.80 -1.01
C GLU A 287 -28.54 -10.64 -0.06
N GLU A 288 -28.88 -9.40 -0.46
CA GLU A 288 -28.64 -8.21 0.37
C GLU A 288 -29.48 -8.23 1.65
N GLN A 289 -30.73 -8.70 1.57
CA GLN A 289 -31.59 -8.84 2.73
C GLN A 289 -31.04 -9.87 3.73
N GLN A 290 -30.62 -11.05 3.25
CA GLN A 290 -30.02 -12.09 4.10
C GLN A 290 -28.71 -11.62 4.75
N LEU A 291 -27.90 -10.84 4.03
CA LEU A 291 -26.67 -10.26 4.57
C LEU A 291 -26.98 -9.28 5.71
N LEU A 292 -27.97 -8.41 5.54
CA LEU A 292 -28.37 -7.44 6.56
C LEU A 292 -28.93 -8.12 7.81
N GLU A 293 -29.71 -9.19 7.64
CA GLU A 293 -30.23 -10.00 8.74
C GLU A 293 -29.09 -10.68 9.52
N THR A 294 -28.14 -11.28 8.79
CA THR A 294 -26.93 -11.89 9.39
C THR A 294 -26.10 -10.87 10.16
N MET A 295 -25.97 -9.64 9.65
CA MET A 295 -25.27 -8.56 10.35
C MET A 295 -26.04 -8.11 11.59
N SER A 296 -27.37 -8.06 11.54
CA SER A 296 -28.24 -7.75 12.68
C SER A 296 -28.10 -8.77 13.81
N GLU A 297 -27.94 -10.06 13.51
CA GLU A 297 -27.76 -11.10 14.53
C GLU A 297 -26.38 -11.06 15.20
N ARG A 298 -25.39 -10.46 14.55
CA ARG A 298 -23.99 -10.39 15.03
C ARG A 298 -23.65 -9.10 15.79
N LEU A 299 -24.52 -8.09 15.74
CA LEU A 299 -24.40 -6.84 16.51
C LEU A 299 -24.65 -7.06 17.99
#